data_AF-A0A8T6NLE9-F1
#
_entry.id   AF-A0A8T6NLE9-F1
#
_cell.length_a   1.000
_cell.length_b   1.000
_cell.length_c   1.000
_cell.angle_alpha   90.00
_cell.angle_beta   90.00
_cell.angle_gamma   90.00
#
_symmetry.space_group_name_H-M   'P 1'
#
loop_
_entity.id
_entity.type
_entity.pdbx_description
1 polymer ?
#
loop_
_entity_poly.entity_id
_entity_poly.type
_entity_poly.pdbx_seq_one_letter_code
_entity_poly.pdbx_strand_id
1 'polypeptide(L)'
;MSLLKKSQAEIPTINPRRIRGLHRRRVLSSLSLTDMTVAEISRHSELRMPHVSAELKRLRREKLVASNSVAGTRGASIYLTPQGRQTILEDVIHRSLSCTPLPPSKNEICLLSKDGGRLLLASTVLYEEPTVAIPDRPHMNTDSNGNQGAQWILAEVNTLGGTWINPHEGTLVENPDFHFNPNSIESFSEGDRPVYVFEAKIIGENRPISIPPGTWFKPRFELAYHPFNPQPGFNLRIGKIHRDAAPVYAPDLLIIDIEGRMGQLLIARTIPEDYLLISSIHDSMKNTSSIPEEALDHWIKLAHPRTKPSELRRRSQALKDRILLRKRSRVPEETLRRFRADWGNSQFEEKEARPETISTKDLGIRARKSLIKWALESNDDVPVAIEIGDDIPEYLFKQMLRNNDKRIILTNNSYSSPGVAKLCSDPMKPLPWTRYTDQNGNEAPVRIDETKLSVSMVDSITVEKIPLSPIPVSLSKRELEDHYILLALREKNEQDAHWANTIESDHPEAALIATPKNMRWNRWKRI
;
A
#
# COMPACT_ATOMS: atom_id res chain seq x y z
N MET A 1 38.12 5.56 -60.58
CA MET A 1 38.12 5.01 -59.21
C MET A 1 37.50 6.05 -58.30
N SER A 2 36.19 6.07 -58.08
CA SER A 2 35.35 5.09 -57.38
C SER A 2 35.52 5.14 -55.86
N LEU A 3 34.46 5.64 -55.22
CA LEU A 3 33.91 5.26 -53.91
C LEU A 3 34.60 5.77 -52.64
N LEU A 4 33.97 6.76 -52.02
CA LEU A 4 33.54 6.69 -50.61
C LEU A 4 32.37 7.66 -50.39
N LYS A 5 31.21 7.31 -50.96
CA LYS A 5 29.92 7.82 -50.46
C LYS A 5 29.70 7.16 -49.10
N LYS A 6 29.87 7.92 -48.01
CA LYS A 6 29.28 7.55 -46.71
C LYS A 6 27.76 7.55 -46.91
N SER A 7 27.17 6.35 -46.97
CA SER A 7 25.75 6.16 -46.80
C SER A 7 25.37 6.61 -45.39
N GLN A 8 24.82 7.82 -45.26
CA GLN A 8 23.89 8.09 -44.17
C GLN A 8 22.76 7.09 -44.38
N ALA A 9 22.67 6.09 -43.50
CA ALA A 9 21.47 5.29 -43.41
C ALA A 9 20.36 6.25 -42.98
N GLU A 10 19.46 6.56 -43.90
CA GLU A 10 18.20 7.22 -43.57
C GLU A 10 17.55 6.40 -42.45
N ILE A 11 17.46 7.00 -41.26
CA ILE A 11 16.61 6.49 -40.20
C ILE A 11 15.21 6.49 -40.82
N PRO A 12 14.55 5.33 -40.96
CA PRO A 12 13.27 5.27 -41.64
C PRO A 12 12.32 6.24 -40.94
N THR A 13 11.76 7.17 -41.71
CA THR A 13 10.69 8.06 -41.27
C THR A 13 9.48 7.18 -40.97
N ILE A 14 9.39 6.73 -39.71
CA ILE A 14 8.25 5.98 -39.21
C ILE A 14 7.09 6.97 -39.26
N ASN A 15 6.11 6.74 -40.14
CA ASN A 15 4.80 7.37 -40.00
C ASN A 15 4.09 6.61 -38.88
N PRO A 16 4.07 7.12 -37.64
CA PRO A 16 3.59 6.35 -36.51
C PRO A 16 2.09 6.08 -36.68
N ARG A 17 1.66 4.84 -36.47
CA ARG A 17 0.28 4.40 -36.73
C ARG A 17 -0.50 4.24 -35.45
N ARG A 18 -1.62 4.96 -35.36
CA ARG A 18 -2.58 4.81 -34.26
C ARG A 18 -3.37 3.50 -34.34
N ILE A 19 -3.44 2.77 -33.24
CA ILE A 19 -4.38 1.67 -33.03
C ILE A 19 -5.79 2.26 -32.83
N ARG A 20 -6.67 2.03 -33.80
CA ARG A 20 -8.04 2.58 -33.81
C ARG A 20 -9.02 1.80 -32.94
N GLY A 21 -8.77 0.51 -32.68
CA GLY A 21 -9.67 -0.36 -31.92
C GLY A 21 -9.38 -0.36 -30.43
N LEU A 22 -10.36 -0.01 -29.59
CA LEU A 22 -10.23 -0.01 -28.13
C LEU A 22 -9.86 -1.40 -27.58
N HIS A 23 -10.63 -2.42 -27.97
CA HIS A 23 -10.37 -3.81 -27.54
C HIS A 23 -8.99 -4.29 -27.96
N ARG A 24 -8.59 -3.97 -29.20
CA ARG A 24 -7.27 -4.28 -29.74
C ARG A 24 -6.17 -3.70 -28.86
N ARG A 25 -6.24 -2.39 -28.58
CA ARG A 25 -5.25 -1.71 -27.75
C ARG A 25 -5.17 -2.32 -26.36
N ARG A 26 -6.31 -2.49 -25.68
CA ARG A 26 -6.34 -3.07 -24.32
C ARG A 26 -5.72 -4.47 -24.27
N VAL A 27 -6.01 -5.32 -25.26
CA VAL A 27 -5.42 -6.67 -25.34
C VAL A 27 -3.92 -6.60 -25.57
N LEU A 28 -3.45 -5.77 -26.52
CA LEU A 28 -2.02 -5.62 -26.82
C LEU A 28 -1.24 -5.01 -25.64
N SER A 29 -1.77 -3.95 -25.00
CA SER A 29 -1.18 -3.34 -23.81
C SER A 29 -1.17 -4.27 -22.60
N SER A 30 -2.12 -5.21 -22.47
CA SER A 30 -2.03 -6.23 -21.42
C SER A 30 -0.88 -7.21 -21.64
N LEU A 31 -0.49 -7.45 -22.89
CA LEU A 31 0.57 -8.40 -23.26
C LEU A 31 1.96 -7.72 -23.40
N SER A 32 2.07 -6.40 -23.21
CA SER A 32 3.35 -5.69 -23.31
C SER A 32 4.30 -6.04 -22.17
N LEU A 33 3.75 -6.37 -21.00
CA LEU A 33 4.51 -6.63 -19.78
C LEU A 33 4.88 -8.10 -19.64
N THR A 34 3.91 -9.00 -19.79
CA THR A 34 4.11 -10.43 -19.61
C THR A 34 3.20 -11.25 -20.50
N ASP A 35 3.60 -12.50 -20.71
CA ASP A 35 2.78 -13.48 -21.41
C ASP A 35 1.62 -13.90 -20.49
N MET A 36 0.41 -13.98 -21.05
CA MET A 36 -0.80 -14.20 -20.27
C MET A 36 -1.74 -15.20 -20.94
N THR A 37 -2.53 -15.89 -20.12
CA THR A 37 -3.68 -16.69 -20.57
C THR A 37 -4.86 -15.79 -20.96
N VAL A 38 -5.82 -16.33 -21.73
CA VAL A 38 -7.04 -15.59 -22.11
C VAL A 38 -7.81 -15.04 -20.90
N ALA A 39 -7.87 -15.81 -19.81
CA ALA A 39 -8.56 -15.41 -18.58
C ALA A 39 -7.83 -14.28 -17.84
N GLU A 40 -6.49 -14.30 -17.84
CA GLU A 40 -5.67 -13.20 -17.30
C GLU A 40 -5.80 -11.94 -18.14
N ILE A 41 -5.75 -12.05 -19.47
CA ILE A 41 -5.96 -10.90 -20.37
C ILE A 41 -7.33 -10.28 -20.12
N SER A 42 -8.38 -11.10 -19.98
CA SER A 42 -9.75 -10.63 -19.68
C SER A 42 -9.83 -9.85 -18.37
N ARG A 43 -9.20 -10.34 -17.31
CA ARG A 43 -9.12 -9.63 -16.02
C ARG A 43 -8.34 -8.33 -16.13
N HIS A 44 -7.14 -8.36 -16.72
CA HIS A 44 -6.29 -7.18 -16.83
C HIS A 44 -6.93 -6.11 -17.72
N SER A 45 -7.44 -6.49 -18.89
CA SER A 45 -8.00 -5.55 -19.88
C SER A 45 -9.40 -5.03 -19.55
N GLU A 46 -10.03 -5.56 -18.49
CA GLU A 46 -11.43 -5.28 -18.12
C GLU A 46 -12.40 -5.56 -19.28
N LEU A 47 -12.07 -6.52 -20.14
CA LEU A 47 -12.90 -6.95 -21.26
C LEU A 47 -13.46 -8.33 -20.97
N ARG A 48 -14.74 -8.55 -21.31
CA ARG A 48 -15.36 -9.88 -21.21
C ARG A 48 -14.60 -10.89 -22.09
N MET A 49 -14.41 -12.10 -21.57
CA MET A 49 -13.69 -13.18 -22.26
C MET A 49 -14.08 -13.41 -23.73
N PRO A 50 -15.36 -13.32 -24.15
CA PRO A 50 -15.73 -13.47 -25.56
C PRO A 50 -15.10 -12.41 -26.48
N HIS A 51 -15.03 -11.15 -26.02
CA HIS A 51 -14.41 -10.06 -26.79
C HIS A 51 -12.91 -10.23 -26.90
N VAL A 52 -12.26 -10.63 -25.81
CA VAL A 52 -10.83 -10.96 -25.79
C VAL A 52 -10.53 -12.11 -26.76
N SER A 53 -11.30 -13.19 -26.69
CA SER A 53 -11.12 -14.36 -27.56
C SER A 53 -11.28 -14.02 -29.04
N ALA A 54 -12.29 -13.21 -29.38
CA ALA A 54 -12.53 -12.77 -30.74
C ALA A 54 -11.40 -11.88 -31.27
N GLU A 55 -10.89 -10.95 -30.44
CA GLU A 55 -9.81 -10.05 -30.83
C GLU A 55 -8.48 -10.81 -30.95
N LEU A 56 -8.17 -11.73 -30.04
CA LEU A 56 -7.00 -12.62 -30.16
C LEU A 56 -7.03 -13.44 -31.45
N LYS A 57 -8.21 -13.93 -31.89
CA LYS A 57 -8.36 -14.61 -33.18
C LYS A 57 -8.04 -13.70 -34.37
N ARG A 58 -8.29 -12.38 -34.26
CA ARG A 58 -7.90 -11.39 -35.29
C ARG A 58 -6.40 -11.12 -35.23
N LEU A 59 -5.87 -10.82 -34.05
CA LEU A 59 -4.46 -10.54 -33.83
C LEU A 59 -3.52 -11.69 -34.25
N ARG A 60 -3.93 -12.95 -34.07
CA ARG A 60 -3.18 -14.12 -34.57
C ARG A 60 -3.14 -14.18 -36.09
N ARG A 61 -4.25 -13.87 -36.77
CA ARG A 61 -4.30 -13.82 -38.25
C ARG A 61 -3.40 -12.72 -38.79
N GLU A 62 -3.28 -11.62 -38.05
CA GLU A 62 -2.39 -10.50 -38.35
C GLU A 62 -0.95 -10.71 -37.86
N LYS A 63 -0.63 -11.88 -37.26
CA LYS A 63 0.69 -12.24 -36.72
C LYS A 63 1.22 -11.28 -35.63
N LEU A 64 0.33 -10.55 -34.95
CA LEU A 64 0.71 -9.63 -33.86
C LEU A 64 0.87 -10.36 -32.52
N VAL A 65 0.20 -11.50 -32.35
CA VAL A 65 0.30 -12.34 -31.15
C VAL A 65 0.47 -13.80 -31.55
N ALA A 66 1.15 -14.55 -30.70
CA ALA A 66 1.35 -16.00 -30.84
C ALA A 66 1.00 -16.71 -29.53
N SER A 67 1.02 -18.05 -29.57
CA SER A 67 0.63 -18.93 -28.46
C SER A 67 1.68 -20.02 -28.33
N ASN A 68 2.04 -20.37 -27.10
CA ASN A 68 2.97 -21.48 -26.82
C ASN A 68 2.39 -22.87 -27.14
N SER A 69 1.07 -22.95 -27.35
CA SER A 69 0.31 -24.17 -27.60
C SER A 69 -0.61 -24.01 -28.82
N VAL A 70 -1.16 -25.12 -29.30
CA VAL A 70 -2.20 -25.11 -30.35
C VAL A 70 -3.38 -24.24 -29.91
N ALA A 71 -3.93 -23.47 -30.86
CA ALA A 71 -5.04 -22.56 -30.58
C ALA A 71 -6.27 -23.32 -30.04
N GLY A 72 -6.76 -22.91 -28.86
CA GLY A 72 -7.93 -23.53 -28.22
C GLY A 72 -7.59 -24.42 -27.01
N THR A 73 -6.32 -24.71 -26.77
CA THR A 73 -5.88 -25.39 -25.54
C THR A 73 -6.16 -24.50 -24.32
N ARG A 74 -6.84 -25.05 -23.30
CA ARG A 74 -7.09 -24.34 -22.04
C ARG A 74 -5.75 -24.03 -21.36
N GLY A 75 -5.59 -22.79 -20.89
CA GLY A 75 -4.36 -22.34 -20.21
C GLY A 75 -3.18 -22.03 -21.13
N ALA A 76 -3.36 -21.99 -22.46
CA ALA A 76 -2.30 -21.59 -23.37
C ALA A 76 -1.84 -20.14 -23.07
N SER A 77 -0.52 -19.96 -22.97
CA SER A 77 0.09 -18.65 -22.76
C SER A 77 0.23 -17.93 -24.10
N ILE A 78 -0.19 -16.67 -24.12
CA ILE A 78 -0.22 -15.81 -25.29
C ILE A 78 0.85 -14.73 -25.11
N TYR A 79 1.63 -14.49 -26.17
CA TYR A 79 2.73 -13.52 -26.15
C TYR A 79 2.70 -12.63 -27.40
N LEU A 80 3.30 -11.44 -27.28
CA LEU A 80 3.48 -10.52 -28.41
C LEU A 80 4.59 -11.00 -29.34
N THR A 81 4.34 -10.97 -30.64
CA THR A 81 5.40 -11.13 -31.65
C THR A 81 6.20 -9.82 -31.77
N PRO A 82 7.39 -9.83 -32.42
CA PRO A 82 8.13 -8.60 -32.71
C PRO A 82 7.28 -7.55 -33.45
N GLN A 83 6.44 -8.00 -34.39
CA GLN A 83 5.51 -7.13 -35.12
C GLN A 83 4.42 -6.53 -34.20
N GLY A 84 3.91 -7.33 -33.24
CA GLY A 84 2.98 -6.84 -32.21
C GLY A 84 3.59 -5.75 -31.34
N ARG A 85 4.83 -5.96 -30.88
CA ARG A 85 5.59 -4.96 -30.08
C ARG A 85 5.80 -3.66 -30.85
N GLN A 86 6.21 -3.76 -32.13
CA GLN A 86 6.37 -2.60 -33.01
C GLN A 86 5.04 -1.83 -33.19
N THR A 87 3.93 -2.54 -33.33
CA THR A 87 2.61 -1.91 -33.49
C THR A 87 2.18 -1.12 -32.24
N ILE A 88 2.50 -1.62 -31.04
CA ILE A 88 2.24 -0.89 -29.79
C ILE A 88 3.11 0.36 -29.73
N LEU A 89 4.40 0.21 -30.04
CA LEU A 89 5.36 1.31 -30.04
C LEU A 89 4.94 2.44 -30.99
N GLU A 90 4.49 2.10 -32.20
CA GLU A 90 3.95 3.06 -33.17
C GLU A 90 2.71 3.81 -32.65
N ASP A 91 1.84 3.15 -31.87
CA ASP A 91 0.67 3.82 -31.24
C ASP A 91 1.11 4.77 -30.12
N VAL A 92 2.12 4.40 -29.33
CA VAL A 92 2.68 5.25 -28.28
C VAL A 92 3.33 6.50 -28.88
N ILE A 93 4.18 6.33 -29.91
CA ILE A 93 4.80 7.44 -30.65
C ILE A 93 3.75 8.35 -31.28
N HIS A 94 2.72 7.78 -31.95
CA HIS A 94 1.67 8.61 -32.54
C HIS A 94 0.98 9.48 -31.47
N ARG A 95 0.79 8.96 -30.26
CA ARG A 95 0.12 9.71 -29.17
C ARG A 95 1.01 10.79 -28.58
N SER A 96 2.33 10.55 -28.50
CA SER A 96 3.27 11.56 -27.96
C SER A 96 3.32 12.82 -28.82
N LEU A 97 2.97 12.76 -30.11
CA LEU A 97 2.86 13.95 -30.98
C LEU A 97 1.91 15.02 -30.41
N SER A 98 0.92 14.63 -29.61
CA SER A 98 -0.03 15.55 -28.96
C SER A 98 0.58 16.38 -27.81
N CYS A 99 1.82 16.12 -27.40
CA CYS A 99 2.53 16.88 -26.37
C CYS A 99 2.95 18.29 -26.78
N THR A 100 2.90 18.62 -28.07
CA THR A 100 3.42 19.89 -28.57
C THR A 100 2.39 21.02 -28.41
N PRO A 101 2.80 22.23 -27.97
CA PRO A 101 4.15 22.65 -27.59
C PRO A 101 4.57 22.17 -26.18
N LEU A 102 5.88 21.99 -25.99
CA LEU A 102 6.46 21.53 -24.71
C LEU A 102 6.58 22.69 -23.71
N PRO A 103 6.16 22.50 -22.45
CA PRO A 103 6.28 23.55 -21.44
C PRO A 103 7.75 23.88 -21.15
N PRO A 104 8.05 25.11 -20.68
CA PRO A 104 9.40 25.51 -20.28
C PRO A 104 9.81 24.91 -18.92
N SER A 105 8.83 24.59 -18.08
CA SER A 105 8.97 24.08 -16.72
C SER A 105 9.41 22.62 -16.71
N LYS A 106 10.33 22.30 -15.80
CA LYS A 106 10.71 20.93 -15.49
C LYS A 106 9.64 20.30 -14.58
N ASN A 107 9.41 18.99 -14.75
CA ASN A 107 8.49 18.16 -13.96
C ASN A 107 7.00 18.37 -14.26
N GLU A 108 6.65 18.86 -15.44
CA GLU A 108 5.27 18.82 -15.91
C GLU A 108 4.95 17.48 -16.58
N ILE A 109 3.68 17.10 -16.49
CA ILE A 109 3.15 15.87 -17.03
C ILE A 109 2.06 16.19 -18.04
N CYS A 110 2.10 15.50 -19.16
CA CYS A 110 1.08 15.56 -20.20
C CYS A 110 0.25 14.28 -20.20
N LEU A 111 -1.07 14.43 -20.30
CA LEU A 111 -1.95 13.30 -20.56
C LEU A 111 -1.96 12.97 -22.06
N LEU A 112 -1.42 11.82 -22.48
CA LEU A 112 -1.41 11.39 -23.89
C LEU A 112 -2.66 10.62 -24.28
N SER A 113 -3.18 9.81 -23.37
CA SER A 113 -4.37 9.01 -23.60
C SER A 113 -4.95 8.52 -22.28
N LYS A 114 -6.28 8.39 -22.26
CA LYS A 114 -7.03 7.69 -21.21
C LYS A 114 -7.81 6.50 -21.78
N ASP A 115 -7.89 5.43 -21.01
CA ASP A 115 -8.67 4.22 -21.31
C ASP A 115 -9.16 3.54 -20.04
N GLY A 116 -10.39 3.87 -19.62
CA GLY A 116 -10.85 3.47 -18.30
C GLY A 116 -9.88 4.01 -17.24
N GLY A 117 -9.41 3.15 -16.33
CA GLY A 117 -8.42 3.51 -15.32
C GLY A 117 -6.98 3.55 -15.83
N ARG A 118 -6.70 3.18 -17.09
CA ARG A 118 -5.33 3.17 -17.64
C ARG A 118 -5.02 4.47 -18.36
N LEU A 119 -3.85 5.00 -18.09
CA LEU A 119 -3.38 6.29 -18.58
C LEU A 119 -2.03 6.12 -19.25
N LEU A 120 -1.85 6.82 -20.36
CA LEU A 120 -0.55 7.03 -20.99
C LEU A 120 -0.16 8.47 -20.74
N LEU A 121 0.99 8.68 -20.12
CA LEU A 121 1.48 9.98 -19.68
C LEU A 121 2.84 10.27 -20.30
N ALA A 122 3.18 11.54 -20.42
CA ALA A 122 4.52 11.98 -20.78
C ALA A 122 5.05 12.97 -19.76
N SER A 123 6.33 12.94 -19.47
CA SER A 123 7.03 13.87 -18.57
C SER A 123 8.19 14.52 -19.31
N THR A 124 8.50 15.77 -18.97
CA THR A 124 9.68 16.47 -19.49
C THR A 124 10.99 15.94 -18.91
N VAL A 125 10.93 15.09 -17.88
CA VAL A 125 12.06 14.47 -17.18
C VAL A 125 11.79 12.99 -16.93
N LEU A 126 12.83 12.22 -16.59
CA LEU A 126 12.66 10.84 -16.12
C LEU A 126 11.72 10.83 -14.90
N TYR A 127 10.70 9.98 -14.93
CA TYR A 127 9.70 9.88 -13.85
C TYR A 127 9.93 8.60 -13.05
N GLU A 128 10.56 8.74 -11.88
CA GLU A 128 10.92 7.61 -11.02
C GLU A 128 9.94 7.40 -9.84
N GLU A 129 9.03 8.34 -9.63
CA GLU A 129 8.06 8.24 -8.54
C GLU A 129 7.04 7.12 -8.82
N PRO A 130 6.64 6.36 -7.78
CA PRO A 130 5.78 5.18 -7.94
C PRO A 130 4.33 5.55 -8.25
N THR A 131 3.95 6.80 -8.02
CA THR A 131 2.61 7.32 -8.26
C THR A 131 2.66 8.72 -8.83
N VAL A 132 1.54 9.15 -9.39
CA VAL A 132 1.35 10.47 -9.99
C VAL A 132 -0.03 11.01 -9.61
N ALA A 133 -0.09 12.29 -9.23
CA ALA A 133 -1.34 12.99 -8.97
C ALA A 133 -1.85 13.65 -10.27
N ILE A 134 -3.09 13.36 -10.64
CA ILE A 134 -3.70 13.75 -11.91
C ILE A 134 -4.99 14.54 -11.63
N PRO A 135 -5.16 15.72 -12.23
CA PRO A 135 -6.39 16.47 -12.02
C PRO A 135 -7.57 15.80 -12.72
N ASP A 136 -8.78 16.02 -12.21
CA ASP A 136 -10.03 15.55 -12.84
C ASP A 136 -10.44 16.43 -14.04
N ARG A 137 -10.02 17.70 -14.06
CA ARG A 137 -10.29 18.67 -15.12
C ARG A 137 -9.09 19.60 -15.36
N PRO A 138 -8.98 20.23 -16.55
CA PRO A 138 -7.89 21.13 -16.86
C PRO A 138 -7.79 22.24 -15.80
N HIS A 139 -6.58 22.47 -15.28
CA HIS A 139 -6.34 23.52 -14.31
C HIS A 139 -6.29 24.87 -15.04
N MET A 140 -7.33 25.69 -14.88
CA MET A 140 -7.30 27.08 -15.33
C MET A 140 -6.69 27.93 -14.22
N ASN A 141 -5.63 28.69 -14.52
CA ASN A 141 -4.91 29.59 -13.59
C ASN A 141 -5.74 30.80 -13.10
N THR A 142 -7.06 30.68 -13.01
CA THR A 142 -7.90 31.73 -12.45
C THR A 142 -8.05 31.51 -10.96
N ASP A 143 -7.61 32.50 -10.18
CA ASP A 143 -7.81 32.63 -8.74
C ASP A 143 -9.13 32.00 -8.31
N SER A 144 -9.02 30.86 -7.62
CA SER A 144 -10.15 30.06 -7.21
C SER A 144 -10.97 30.84 -6.18
N ASN A 145 -12.18 31.24 -6.56
CA ASN A 145 -13.21 31.72 -5.64
C ASN A 145 -13.71 30.55 -4.77
N GLY A 146 -12.90 30.18 -3.78
CA GLY A 146 -13.32 29.62 -2.49
C GLY A 146 -14.12 28.32 -2.42
N ASN A 147 -14.53 27.65 -3.51
CA ASN A 147 -15.35 26.42 -3.37
C ASN A 147 -15.34 25.41 -4.53
N GLN A 148 -14.54 25.58 -5.60
CA GLN A 148 -14.52 24.61 -6.72
C GLN A 148 -13.13 24.42 -7.37
N GLY A 149 -12.14 23.94 -6.62
CA GLY A 149 -10.85 23.48 -7.18
C GLY A 149 -10.98 22.18 -7.98
N ALA A 150 -10.03 21.90 -8.89
CA ALA A 150 -9.90 20.58 -9.51
C ALA A 150 -9.62 19.53 -8.43
N GLN A 151 -10.28 18.37 -8.50
CA GLN A 151 -9.95 17.24 -7.64
C GLN A 151 -8.73 16.53 -8.22
N TRP A 152 -7.84 16.05 -7.36
CA TRP A 152 -6.66 15.32 -7.78
C TRP A 152 -6.83 13.85 -7.45
N ILE A 153 -6.50 12.98 -8.40
CA ILE A 153 -6.65 11.53 -8.33
C ILE A 153 -5.26 10.92 -8.38
N LEU A 154 -4.98 9.93 -7.54
CA LEU A 154 -3.72 9.20 -7.60
C LEU A 154 -3.78 8.05 -8.61
N ALA A 155 -2.71 7.92 -9.39
CA ALA A 155 -2.47 6.77 -10.26
C ALA A 155 -1.11 6.14 -9.93
N GLU A 156 -1.04 4.82 -9.95
CA GLU A 156 0.18 4.05 -9.85
C GLU A 156 0.93 4.06 -11.18
N VAL A 157 2.21 4.37 -11.14
CA VAL A 157 3.09 4.34 -12.32
C VAL A 157 3.65 2.94 -12.51
N ASN A 158 3.60 2.47 -13.75
CA ASN A 158 4.30 1.27 -14.16
C ASN A 158 5.77 1.60 -14.44
N THR A 159 6.64 1.19 -13.51
CA THR A 159 8.09 1.49 -13.59
C THR A 159 8.83 0.64 -14.62
N LEU A 160 8.22 -0.43 -15.13
CA LEU A 160 8.81 -1.31 -16.15
C LEU A 160 8.20 -0.99 -17.52
N GLY A 161 8.76 -0.03 -18.25
CA GLY A 161 8.40 0.16 -19.67
C GLY A 161 8.35 1.59 -20.20
N GLY A 162 8.86 2.59 -19.47
CA GLY A 162 8.92 3.95 -20.02
C GLY A 162 9.98 4.11 -21.11
N THR A 163 9.73 5.01 -22.05
CA THR A 163 10.60 5.26 -23.22
C THR A 163 10.72 6.74 -23.53
N TRP A 164 11.87 7.18 -24.01
CA TRP A 164 12.09 8.54 -24.47
C TRP A 164 11.69 8.71 -25.93
N ILE A 165 10.86 9.72 -26.21
CA ILE A 165 10.32 9.99 -27.53
C ILE A 165 10.49 11.48 -27.84
N ASN A 166 11.01 11.82 -29.02
CA ASN A 166 10.93 13.17 -29.53
C ASN A 166 9.53 13.38 -30.14
N PRO A 167 8.67 14.23 -29.54
CA PRO A 167 7.30 14.43 -30.01
C PRO A 167 7.22 15.28 -31.30
N HIS A 168 8.28 15.99 -31.69
CA HIS A 168 8.33 16.75 -32.95
C HIS A 168 8.68 15.85 -34.13
N GLU A 169 9.69 14.98 -33.96
CA GLU A 169 10.13 14.06 -35.01
C GLU A 169 9.32 12.75 -35.06
N GLY A 170 8.70 12.36 -33.94
CA GLY A 170 8.06 11.05 -33.80
C GLY A 170 9.08 9.91 -33.76
N THR A 171 10.24 10.14 -33.17
CA THR A 171 11.36 9.19 -33.12
C THR A 171 11.66 8.78 -31.68
N LEU A 172 12.15 7.54 -31.52
CA LEU A 172 12.71 7.11 -30.24
C LEU A 172 14.08 7.73 -30.04
N VAL A 173 14.35 8.14 -28.81
CA VAL A 173 15.65 8.66 -28.40
C VAL A 173 16.17 7.78 -27.27
N GLU A 174 17.50 7.62 -27.17
CA GLU A 174 18.09 7.03 -25.96
C GLU A 174 17.91 7.98 -24.77
N ASN A 175 18.09 7.48 -23.55
CA ASN A 175 17.98 8.31 -22.35
C ASN A 175 18.86 9.56 -22.52
N PRO A 176 18.27 10.75 -22.65
CA PRO A 176 19.07 11.91 -22.91
C PRO A 176 19.85 12.24 -21.64
N ASP A 177 21.17 12.22 -21.73
CA ASP A 177 22.04 12.91 -20.80
C ASP A 177 21.83 14.43 -21.00
N PHE A 178 20.64 14.93 -20.66
CA PHE A 178 20.24 16.31 -20.89
C PHE A 178 20.93 17.20 -19.85
N HIS A 179 22.22 17.44 -20.05
CA HIS A 179 22.91 18.55 -19.41
C HIS A 179 22.40 19.83 -20.06
N PHE A 180 21.44 20.49 -19.43
CA PHE A 180 21.02 21.84 -19.80
C PHE A 180 22.26 22.74 -19.80
N ASN A 181 22.80 23.03 -20.98
CA ASN A 181 23.96 23.90 -21.14
C ASN A 181 23.43 25.30 -21.50
N PRO A 182 23.43 26.26 -20.54
CA PRO A 182 22.93 27.60 -20.80
C PRO A 182 23.72 28.35 -21.90
N ASN A 183 24.88 27.82 -22.33
CA ASN A 183 25.70 28.38 -23.40
C ASN A 183 25.44 27.73 -24.78
N SER A 184 24.54 26.74 -24.89
CA SER A 184 24.18 26.13 -26.18
C SER A 184 22.78 26.55 -26.61
N ILE A 185 22.67 27.16 -27.80
CA ILE A 185 21.39 27.56 -28.42
C ILE A 185 20.50 26.33 -28.70
N GLU A 186 21.11 25.15 -28.91
CA GLU A 186 20.41 23.88 -29.11
C GLU A 186 19.66 23.43 -27.84
N SER A 187 20.09 23.84 -26.64
CA SER A 187 19.33 23.61 -25.40
C SER A 187 18.04 24.44 -25.32
N PHE A 188 17.85 25.39 -26.24
CA PHE A 188 16.66 26.23 -26.37
C PHE A 188 15.82 25.90 -27.62
N SER A 189 16.22 24.93 -28.46
CA SER A 189 15.38 24.48 -29.57
C SER A 189 14.24 23.60 -29.04
N GLU A 190 12.99 23.93 -29.39
CA GLU A 190 11.85 23.10 -28.99
C GLU A 190 11.88 21.73 -29.68
N GLY A 191 12.45 21.67 -30.89
CA GLY A 191 12.47 20.49 -31.76
C GLY A 191 13.25 19.28 -31.23
N ASP A 192 14.23 19.48 -30.35
CA ASP A 192 15.11 18.41 -29.85
C ASP A 192 14.81 17.97 -28.42
N ARG A 193 13.73 18.48 -27.80
CA ARG A 193 13.39 18.12 -26.41
C ARG A 193 12.55 16.84 -26.39
N PRO A 194 13.10 15.67 -25.98
CA PRO A 194 12.34 14.45 -25.86
C PRO A 194 11.49 14.47 -24.59
N VAL A 195 10.45 13.65 -24.57
CA VAL A 195 9.62 13.38 -23.40
C VAL A 195 9.73 11.93 -22.98
N TYR A 196 9.73 11.70 -21.66
CA TYR A 196 9.66 10.38 -21.09
C TYR A 196 8.21 9.92 -21.03
N VAL A 197 7.85 8.92 -21.84
CA VAL A 197 6.49 8.38 -21.92
C VAL A 197 6.38 7.13 -21.06
N PHE A 198 5.36 7.06 -20.22
CA PHE A 198 5.12 5.95 -19.30
C PHE A 198 3.64 5.67 -19.09
N GLU A 199 3.33 4.46 -18.62
CA GLU A 199 1.96 4.05 -18.31
C GLU A 199 1.66 4.24 -16.82
N ALA A 200 0.41 4.59 -16.51
CA ALA A 200 -0.10 4.66 -15.15
C ALA A 200 -1.52 4.08 -15.05
N LYS A 201 -1.92 3.64 -13.86
CA LYS A 201 -3.25 3.12 -13.57
C LYS A 201 -3.85 3.83 -12.36
N ILE A 202 -5.05 4.39 -12.51
CA ILE A 202 -5.80 5.05 -11.43
C ILE A 202 -5.98 4.08 -10.25
N ILE A 203 -5.73 4.58 -9.05
CA ILE A 203 -5.90 3.86 -7.79
C ILE A 203 -7.33 4.08 -7.29
N GLY A 204 -8.04 2.99 -6.97
CA GLY A 204 -9.40 3.05 -6.46
C GLY A 204 -10.47 3.18 -7.54
N GLU A 205 -11.57 3.87 -7.20
CA GLU A 205 -12.68 4.07 -8.13
C GLU A 205 -12.26 4.90 -9.34
N ASN A 206 -12.60 4.39 -10.53
CA ASN A 206 -12.30 5.05 -11.79
C ASN A 206 -13.22 6.26 -12.01
N ARG A 207 -12.86 7.39 -11.38
CA ARG A 207 -13.54 8.67 -11.60
C ARG A 207 -13.26 9.19 -13.01
N PRO A 208 -14.26 9.79 -13.67
CA PRO A 208 -14.09 10.30 -15.03
C PRO A 208 -13.12 11.49 -15.04
N ILE A 209 -11.92 11.29 -15.58
CA ILE A 209 -10.99 12.37 -15.91
C ILE A 209 -11.50 13.07 -17.17
N SER A 210 -11.78 14.37 -17.10
CA SER A 210 -12.27 15.22 -18.19
C SER A 210 -11.15 15.97 -18.93
N ILE A 211 -9.90 15.71 -18.58
CA ILE A 211 -8.72 16.29 -19.24
C ILE A 211 -8.59 15.75 -20.68
N PRO A 212 -8.47 16.62 -21.70
CA PRO A 212 -8.22 16.19 -23.07
C PRO A 212 -6.76 15.75 -23.25
N PRO A 213 -6.48 14.78 -24.15
CA PRO A 213 -5.12 14.45 -24.55
C PRO A 213 -4.32 15.68 -25.02
N GLY A 214 -3.04 15.74 -24.67
CA GLY A 214 -2.15 16.88 -24.94
C GLY A 214 -2.15 17.96 -23.86
N THR A 215 -2.93 17.81 -22.79
CA THR A 215 -2.97 18.78 -21.69
C THR A 215 -1.83 18.56 -20.72
N TRP A 216 -1.05 19.60 -20.48
CA TRP A 216 0.01 19.66 -19.48
C TRP A 216 -0.52 20.09 -18.10
N PHE A 217 0.04 19.52 -17.05
CA PHE A 217 -0.24 19.88 -15.67
C PHE A 217 0.95 19.56 -14.76
N LYS A 218 1.00 20.22 -13.61
CA LYS A 218 1.97 19.93 -12.55
C LYS A 218 1.29 19.12 -11.45
N PRO A 219 1.75 17.89 -11.12
CA PRO A 219 1.16 17.07 -10.07
C PRO A 219 1.07 17.79 -8.72
N ARG A 220 -0.10 17.72 -8.07
CA ARG A 220 -0.31 18.21 -6.69
C ARG A 220 -0.76 17.08 -5.79
N PHE A 221 0.21 16.47 -5.11
CA PHE A 221 -0.02 15.31 -4.25
C PHE A 221 -0.73 15.67 -2.95
N GLU A 222 -0.53 16.89 -2.47
CA GLU A 222 -1.15 17.42 -1.24
C GLU A 222 -2.67 17.57 -1.37
N LEU A 223 -3.17 17.67 -2.60
CA LEU A 223 -4.60 17.76 -2.91
C LEU A 223 -5.18 16.42 -3.39
N ALA A 224 -4.35 15.38 -3.51
CA ALA A 224 -4.71 14.14 -4.15
C ALA A 224 -5.50 13.21 -3.24
N TYR A 225 -6.64 12.74 -3.74
CA TYR A 225 -7.51 11.78 -3.08
C TYR A 225 -7.09 10.35 -3.41
N HIS A 226 -7.07 9.48 -2.40
CA HIS A 226 -6.93 8.03 -2.53
C HIS A 226 -8.03 7.30 -1.73
N PRO A 227 -8.35 6.04 -2.06
CA PRO A 227 -9.41 5.29 -1.37
C PRO A 227 -9.09 4.94 0.10
N PHE A 228 -7.81 5.01 0.52
CA PHE A 228 -7.36 4.53 1.83
C PHE A 228 -7.44 5.56 2.96
N ASN A 229 -8.53 6.32 2.99
CA ASN A 229 -8.81 7.29 4.04
C ASN A 229 -9.19 6.58 5.35
N PRO A 230 -8.99 7.22 6.51
CA PRO A 230 -9.39 6.63 7.76
C PRO A 230 -10.92 6.50 7.84
N GLN A 231 -11.39 5.36 8.34
CA GLN A 231 -12.79 5.04 8.57
C GLN A 231 -13.21 5.47 9.99
N PRO A 232 -14.50 5.63 10.29
CA PRO A 232 -14.94 5.85 11.66
C PRO A 232 -14.48 4.71 12.58
N GLY A 233 -13.95 5.04 13.75
CA GLY A 233 -13.37 4.10 14.70
C GLY A 233 -11.85 4.08 14.67
N PHE A 234 -11.27 2.89 14.89
CA PHE A 234 -9.84 2.70 14.99
C PHE A 234 -9.21 2.56 13.60
N ASN A 235 -8.10 3.27 13.39
CA ASN A 235 -7.36 3.22 12.15
C ASN A 235 -5.87 3.11 12.43
N LEU A 236 -5.23 2.18 11.76
CA LEU A 236 -3.79 2.01 11.81
C LEU A 236 -3.16 2.75 10.63
N ARG A 237 -2.38 3.80 10.89
CA ARG A 237 -1.59 4.46 9.84
C ARG A 237 -0.44 3.55 9.42
N ILE A 238 -0.44 3.12 8.16
CA ILE A 238 0.56 2.18 7.63
C ILE A 238 1.78 2.90 7.06
N GLY A 239 1.56 4.04 6.40
CA GLY A 239 2.61 4.76 5.70
C GLY A 239 2.05 5.74 4.70
N LYS A 240 2.78 5.95 3.59
CA LYS A 240 2.39 6.90 2.54
C LYS A 240 2.58 6.34 1.13
N ILE A 241 1.72 6.77 0.20
CA ILE A 241 1.85 6.47 -1.23
C ILE A 241 2.89 7.39 -1.89
N HIS A 242 3.00 8.63 -1.40
CA HIS A 242 3.96 9.64 -1.82
C HIS A 242 4.28 10.55 -0.62
N ARG A 243 5.47 11.16 -0.58
CA ARG A 243 5.91 12.00 0.56
C ARG A 243 4.91 13.10 0.92
N ASP A 244 4.34 13.73 -0.10
CA ASP A 244 3.47 14.90 -0.01
C ASP A 244 1.97 14.52 -0.05
N ALA A 245 1.64 13.22 -0.18
CA ALA A 245 0.26 12.74 -0.12
C ALA A 245 -0.19 12.51 1.33
N ALA A 246 -1.52 12.44 1.49
CA ALA A 246 -2.13 12.00 2.74
C ALA A 246 -1.67 10.57 3.14
N PRO A 247 -1.65 10.24 4.44
CA PRO A 247 -1.28 8.90 4.89
C PRO A 247 -2.30 7.83 4.51
N VAL A 248 -1.82 6.60 4.37
CA VAL A 248 -2.64 5.40 4.17
C VAL A 248 -3.03 4.80 5.52
N TYR A 249 -4.32 4.51 5.67
CA TYR A 249 -4.88 3.92 6.87
C TYR A 249 -5.45 2.53 6.59
N ALA A 250 -5.20 1.61 7.53
CA ALA A 250 -5.88 0.33 7.61
C ALA A 250 -6.95 0.33 8.72
N PRO A 251 -8.03 -0.45 8.52
CA PRO A 251 -9.06 -0.67 9.51
C PRO A 251 -8.56 -1.57 10.65
N ASP A 252 -9.45 -1.90 11.59
CA ASP A 252 -9.19 -2.68 12.81
C ASP A 252 -8.45 -4.00 12.59
N LEU A 253 -8.72 -4.70 11.50
CA LEU A 253 -8.09 -5.97 11.16
C LEU A 253 -7.17 -5.81 9.94
N LEU A 254 -5.87 -6.06 10.16
CA LEU A 254 -4.85 -6.03 9.12
C LEU A 254 -4.08 -7.36 9.06
N ILE A 255 -4.06 -7.98 7.89
CA ILE A 255 -3.17 -9.12 7.62
C ILE A 255 -1.88 -8.60 7.00
N ILE A 256 -0.74 -9.00 7.55
CA ILE A 256 0.58 -8.66 7.02
C ILE A 256 1.30 -9.94 6.58
N ASP A 257 1.60 -10.00 5.29
CA ASP A 257 2.21 -11.14 4.58
C ASP A 257 3.46 -10.66 3.85
N ILE A 258 4.55 -10.50 4.61
CA ILE A 258 5.83 -10.00 4.09
C ILE A 258 6.81 -11.15 3.98
N GLU A 259 7.34 -11.30 2.77
CA GLU A 259 8.36 -12.30 2.48
C GLU A 259 9.71 -11.91 3.09
N GLY A 260 10.38 -12.89 3.68
CA GLY A 260 11.75 -12.76 4.18
C GLY A 260 11.85 -12.18 5.59
N ARG A 261 12.85 -12.67 6.33
CA ARG A 261 13.09 -12.33 7.74
C ARG A 261 13.33 -10.84 7.98
N MET A 262 14.00 -10.15 7.04
CA MET A 262 14.28 -8.72 7.19
C MET A 262 13.02 -7.86 7.12
N GLY A 263 12.10 -8.17 6.19
CA GLY A 263 10.82 -7.47 6.10
C GLY A 263 9.95 -7.73 7.32
N GLN A 264 9.90 -8.98 7.78
CA GLN A 264 9.19 -9.34 9.01
C GLN A 264 9.73 -8.60 10.24
N LEU A 265 11.06 -8.47 10.35
CA LEU A 265 11.69 -7.68 11.41
C LEU A 265 11.37 -6.18 11.31
N LEU A 266 11.32 -5.63 10.09
CA LEU A 266 10.93 -4.25 9.86
C LEU A 266 9.49 -4.03 10.36
N ILE A 267 8.54 -4.86 9.90
CA ILE A 267 7.14 -4.80 10.34
C ILE A 267 7.04 -4.93 11.85
N ALA A 268 7.66 -5.95 12.45
CA ALA A 268 7.59 -6.17 13.89
C ALA A 268 8.06 -4.96 14.70
N ARG A 269 9.04 -4.19 14.19
CA ARG A 269 9.51 -2.94 14.82
C ARG A 269 8.56 -1.76 14.61
N THR A 270 7.79 -1.78 13.52
CA THR A 270 6.78 -0.76 13.26
C THR A 270 5.51 -0.97 14.09
N ILE A 271 5.28 -2.16 14.66
CA ILE A 271 4.08 -2.41 15.49
C ILE A 271 4.05 -1.43 16.68
N PRO A 272 2.89 -0.80 16.99
CA PRO A 272 2.77 0.15 18.10
C PRO A 272 3.08 -0.49 19.47
N GLU A 273 3.53 0.30 20.45
CA GLU A 273 3.85 -0.20 21.80
C GLU A 273 2.63 -0.58 22.64
N ASP A 274 1.46 -0.04 22.30
CA ASP A 274 0.17 -0.33 22.92
C ASP A 274 -0.42 -1.68 22.48
N TYR A 275 0.26 -2.42 21.59
CA TYR A 275 -0.13 -3.76 21.19
C TYR A 275 0.48 -4.85 22.08
N LEU A 276 -0.31 -5.88 22.35
CA LEU A 276 0.20 -7.18 22.80
C LEU A 276 0.77 -7.93 21.59
N LEU A 277 2.09 -8.03 21.49
CA LEU A 277 2.80 -8.70 20.40
C LEU A 277 3.17 -10.14 20.78
N ILE A 278 2.58 -11.12 20.11
CA ILE A 278 2.90 -12.55 20.23
C ILE A 278 3.63 -13.00 18.96
N SER A 279 4.94 -13.15 19.03
CA SER A 279 5.77 -13.40 17.84
C SER A 279 7.06 -14.16 18.14
N SER A 280 7.54 -14.92 17.17
CA SER A 280 8.85 -15.58 17.12
C SER A 280 9.93 -14.69 16.47
N ILE A 281 9.51 -13.70 15.66
CA ILE A 281 10.37 -12.81 14.87
C ILE A 281 11.15 -11.85 15.77
N HIS A 282 10.57 -11.41 16.90
CA HIS A 282 11.20 -10.44 17.80
C HIS A 282 12.22 -11.12 18.73
N ASP A 283 13.50 -10.81 18.56
CA ASP A 283 14.61 -11.28 19.40
C ASP A 283 15.10 -10.14 20.32
N SER A 284 14.24 -9.65 21.22
CA SER A 284 14.72 -8.79 22.31
C SER A 284 15.35 -9.67 23.38
N MET A 285 16.65 -9.93 23.25
CA MET A 285 17.50 -10.53 24.28
C MET A 285 17.38 -9.92 25.70
N LYS A 286 16.68 -8.78 25.85
CA LYS A 286 16.60 -8.03 27.12
C LYS A 286 15.24 -8.05 27.83
N ASN A 287 14.11 -8.27 27.13
CA ASN A 287 12.77 -8.03 27.70
C ASN A 287 11.69 -9.01 27.15
N THR A 288 11.92 -10.32 27.11
CA THR A 288 10.80 -11.24 26.86
C THR A 288 9.92 -11.29 28.10
N SER A 289 8.65 -10.90 27.95
CA SER A 289 7.71 -10.92 29.07
C SER A 289 7.41 -12.36 29.52
N SER A 290 7.04 -12.51 30.79
CA SER A 290 6.49 -13.74 31.36
C SER A 290 5.25 -14.20 30.57
N ILE A 291 4.89 -15.47 30.69
CA ILE A 291 3.67 -16.01 30.07
C ILE A 291 2.52 -15.90 31.08
N PRO A 292 1.32 -15.46 30.69
CA PRO A 292 0.15 -15.44 31.57
C PRO A 292 -0.23 -16.86 32.01
N GLU A 293 -0.49 -17.05 33.31
CA GLU A 293 -0.87 -18.36 33.84
C GLU A 293 -2.16 -18.93 33.23
N GLU A 294 -3.08 -18.06 32.77
CA GLU A 294 -4.36 -18.43 32.16
C GLU A 294 -4.18 -19.18 30.84
N ALA A 295 -3.08 -18.95 30.12
CA ALA A 295 -2.74 -19.74 28.94
C ALA A 295 -2.63 -21.23 29.26
N LEU A 296 -2.32 -21.61 30.51
CA LEU A 296 -2.26 -23.01 30.95
C LEU A 296 -3.63 -23.70 30.93
N ASP A 297 -4.72 -22.95 31.13
CA ASP A 297 -6.09 -23.49 31.07
C ASP A 297 -6.49 -23.91 29.65
N HIS A 298 -6.03 -23.18 28.64
CA HIS A 298 -6.19 -23.58 27.23
C HIS A 298 -5.25 -24.72 26.88
N TRP A 299 -4.02 -24.67 27.39
CA TRP A 299 -3.01 -25.69 27.13
C TRP A 299 -3.40 -27.06 27.66
N ILE A 300 -3.94 -27.17 28.88
CA ILE A 300 -4.30 -28.46 29.47
C ILE A 300 -5.36 -29.19 28.62
N LYS A 301 -6.29 -28.44 28.02
CA LYS A 301 -7.32 -28.96 27.11
C LYS A 301 -6.69 -29.51 25.82
N LEU A 302 -5.69 -28.82 25.27
CA LEU A 302 -4.94 -29.25 24.09
C LEU A 302 -4.01 -30.44 24.39
N ALA A 303 -3.42 -30.47 25.58
CA ALA A 303 -2.50 -31.53 26.01
C ALA A 303 -3.24 -32.82 26.34
N HIS A 304 -4.49 -32.76 26.83
CA HIS A 304 -5.27 -33.90 27.29
C HIS A 304 -6.72 -33.90 26.73
N PRO A 305 -6.91 -34.03 25.41
CA PRO A 305 -8.22 -33.83 24.77
C PRO A 305 -9.29 -34.88 25.16
N ARG A 306 -8.89 -36.07 25.63
CA ARG A 306 -9.81 -37.17 25.99
C ARG A 306 -10.18 -37.19 27.48
N THR A 307 -9.77 -36.18 28.24
CA THR A 307 -9.96 -36.13 29.70
C THR A 307 -11.22 -35.35 30.05
N LYS A 308 -11.92 -35.77 31.11
CA LYS A 308 -13.16 -35.12 31.57
C LYS A 308 -12.89 -33.68 32.04
N PRO A 309 -13.84 -32.73 31.86
CA PRO A 309 -13.63 -31.32 32.23
C PRO A 309 -13.25 -31.08 33.70
N SER A 310 -13.81 -31.85 34.64
CA SER A 310 -13.47 -31.75 36.08
C SER A 310 -12.01 -32.11 36.35
N GLU A 311 -11.50 -33.15 35.68
CA GLU A 311 -10.12 -33.58 35.79
C GLU A 311 -9.16 -32.60 35.10
N LEU A 312 -9.56 -32.00 33.98
CA LEU A 312 -8.79 -30.94 33.33
C LEU A 312 -8.61 -29.72 34.24
N ARG A 313 -9.70 -29.26 34.90
CA ARG A 313 -9.63 -28.16 35.88
C ARG A 313 -8.71 -28.49 37.04
N ARG A 314 -8.83 -29.70 37.61
CA ARG A 314 -7.95 -30.17 38.69
C ARG A 314 -6.48 -30.16 38.28
N ARG A 315 -6.17 -30.66 37.08
CA ARG A 315 -4.79 -30.68 36.55
C ARG A 315 -4.27 -29.27 36.28
N SER A 316 -5.10 -28.37 35.76
CA SER A 316 -4.72 -26.98 35.52
C SER A 316 -4.35 -26.27 36.82
N GLN A 317 -5.21 -26.35 37.85
CA GLN A 317 -4.95 -25.74 39.14
C GLN A 317 -3.68 -26.31 39.80
N ALA A 318 -3.52 -27.63 39.77
CA ALA A 318 -2.31 -28.26 40.30
C ALA A 318 -1.05 -27.78 39.56
N LEU A 319 -1.12 -27.57 38.24
CA LEU A 319 -0.02 -27.07 37.45
C LEU A 319 0.31 -25.61 37.79
N LYS A 320 -0.70 -24.74 37.86
CA LYS A 320 -0.56 -23.33 38.29
C LYS A 320 0.07 -23.22 39.68
N ASP A 321 -0.45 -23.99 40.65
CA ASP A 321 0.08 -24.02 42.03
C ASP A 321 1.55 -24.43 42.09
N ARG A 322 1.99 -25.32 41.18
CA ARG A 322 3.38 -25.79 41.12
C ARG A 322 4.31 -24.76 40.49
N ILE A 323 3.89 -24.17 39.37
CA ILE A 323 4.73 -23.26 38.56
C ILE A 323 4.93 -21.94 39.31
N LEU A 324 3.87 -21.41 39.92
CA LEU A 324 3.91 -20.17 40.69
C LEU A 324 4.45 -20.36 42.11
N LEU A 325 5.00 -21.55 42.41
CA LEU A 325 5.56 -21.94 43.70
C LEU A 325 4.61 -21.71 44.89
N ARG A 326 3.29 -21.64 44.64
CA ARG A 326 2.27 -21.35 45.66
C ARG A 326 2.16 -22.49 46.66
N LYS A 327 2.24 -23.74 46.20
CA LYS A 327 2.12 -24.97 47.03
C LYS A 327 2.89 -26.15 46.42
N ARG A 328 3.26 -27.14 47.26
CA ARG A 328 3.70 -28.47 46.79
C ARG A 328 2.50 -29.24 46.22
N SER A 329 2.20 -29.06 44.94
CA SER A 329 1.10 -29.76 44.27
C SER A 329 1.60 -31.03 43.52
N ARG A 330 0.79 -32.08 43.56
CA ARG A 330 1.08 -33.35 42.87
C ARG A 330 0.51 -33.33 41.46
N VAL A 331 1.29 -32.78 40.52
CA VAL A 331 0.98 -32.84 39.09
C VAL A 331 1.37 -34.21 38.53
N PRO A 332 0.53 -34.88 37.72
CA PRO A 332 0.90 -36.14 37.06
C PRO A 332 2.16 -36.01 36.20
N GLU A 333 3.03 -37.01 36.24
CA GLU A 333 4.31 -36.99 35.50
C GLU A 333 4.12 -36.87 33.98
N GLU A 334 3.07 -37.49 33.44
CA GLU A 334 2.69 -37.36 32.02
C GLU A 334 2.44 -35.89 31.63
N THR A 335 1.73 -35.15 32.48
CA THR A 335 1.44 -33.72 32.27
C THR A 335 2.72 -32.89 32.37
N LEU A 336 3.59 -33.18 33.34
CA LEU A 336 4.89 -32.47 33.48
C LEU A 336 5.82 -32.71 32.29
N ARG A 337 5.88 -33.95 31.78
CA ARG A 337 6.68 -34.28 30.61
C ARG A 337 6.20 -33.51 29.37
N ARG A 338 4.88 -33.46 29.15
CA ARG A 338 4.29 -32.67 28.05
C ARG A 338 4.52 -31.17 28.26
N PHE A 339 4.39 -30.69 29.49
CA PHE A 339 4.62 -29.29 29.85
C PHE A 339 6.05 -28.86 29.50
N ARG A 340 7.06 -29.61 29.96
CA ARG A 340 8.47 -29.31 29.65
C ARG A 340 8.76 -29.32 28.14
N ALA A 341 8.11 -30.23 27.40
CA ALA A 341 8.28 -30.33 25.95
C ALA A 341 7.67 -29.13 25.19
N ASP A 342 6.55 -28.58 25.67
CA ASP A 342 5.86 -27.48 24.99
C ASP A 342 6.28 -26.09 25.49
N TRP A 343 6.63 -25.92 26.76
CA TRP A 343 6.89 -24.62 27.37
C TRP A 343 8.37 -24.39 27.72
N GLY A 344 9.22 -25.43 27.67
CA GLY A 344 10.64 -25.32 27.98
C GLY A 344 10.89 -24.69 29.36
N ASN A 345 11.70 -23.64 29.39
CA ASN A 345 12.07 -22.88 30.59
C ASN A 345 11.28 -21.56 30.73
N SER A 346 10.09 -21.47 30.11
CA SER A 346 9.27 -20.26 30.17
C SER A 346 8.88 -19.90 31.60
N GLN A 347 8.91 -18.60 31.92
CA GLN A 347 8.46 -18.06 33.20
C GLN A 347 6.97 -17.71 33.12
N PHE A 348 6.23 -17.88 34.21
CA PHE A 348 4.79 -17.61 34.26
C PHE A 348 4.46 -16.65 35.40
N GLU A 349 3.49 -15.78 35.14
CA GLU A 349 2.99 -14.81 36.12
C GLU A 349 1.46 -14.69 36.06
N GLU A 350 0.86 -14.27 37.17
CA GLU A 350 -0.55 -13.88 37.22
C GLU A 350 -0.67 -12.44 36.74
N LYS A 351 -1.16 -12.29 35.51
CA LYS A 351 -1.33 -10.99 34.86
C LYS A 351 -2.43 -11.04 33.81
N GLU A 352 -3.09 -9.91 33.64
CA GLU A 352 -4.07 -9.68 32.59
C GLU A 352 -3.36 -9.32 31.27
N ALA A 353 -4.11 -9.36 30.17
CA ALA A 353 -3.64 -8.88 28.88
C ALA A 353 -3.27 -7.39 28.97
N ARG A 354 -2.05 -7.06 28.56
CA ARG A 354 -1.52 -5.70 28.54
C ARG A 354 -0.57 -5.54 27.36
N PRO A 355 -0.23 -4.31 26.96
CA PRO A 355 0.76 -4.09 25.92
C PRO A 355 2.15 -4.59 26.33
N GLU A 356 2.63 -5.65 25.68
CA GLU A 356 3.94 -6.25 25.91
C GLU A 356 4.33 -7.19 24.75
N THR A 357 5.59 -7.61 24.69
CA THR A 357 6.04 -8.62 23.73
C THR A 357 6.22 -9.98 24.41
N ILE A 358 5.50 -11.00 23.93
CA ILE A 358 5.65 -12.41 24.33
C ILE A 358 6.31 -13.19 23.19
N SER A 359 7.50 -13.74 23.45
CA SER A 359 8.23 -14.52 22.45
C SER A 359 7.70 -15.95 22.33
N THR A 360 7.59 -16.45 21.09
CA THR A 360 7.13 -17.82 20.79
C THR A 360 8.21 -18.74 20.23
N LYS A 361 9.47 -18.27 20.14
CA LYS A 361 10.61 -18.94 19.50
C LYS A 361 10.88 -20.35 20.06
N ASP A 362 10.81 -20.50 21.38
CA ASP A 362 11.11 -21.76 22.08
C ASP A 362 9.84 -22.52 22.51
N LEU A 363 8.67 -22.08 22.06
CA LEU A 363 7.39 -22.69 22.44
C LEU A 363 7.00 -23.80 21.45
N GLY A 364 6.49 -24.90 21.97
CA GLY A 364 5.87 -25.97 21.19
C GLY A 364 4.53 -25.56 20.60
N ILE A 365 4.07 -26.33 19.62
CA ILE A 365 2.84 -26.07 18.84
C ILE A 365 1.60 -25.89 19.75
N ARG A 366 1.46 -26.72 20.80
CA ARG A 366 0.32 -26.62 21.73
C ARG A 366 0.39 -25.37 22.60
N ALA A 367 1.59 -24.99 23.04
CA ALA A 367 1.83 -23.79 23.84
C ALA A 367 1.50 -22.51 23.07
N ARG A 368 1.96 -22.41 21.81
CA ARG A 368 1.59 -21.30 20.92
C ARG A 368 0.08 -21.21 20.71
N LYS A 369 -0.58 -22.34 20.43
CA LYS A 369 -2.05 -22.39 20.28
C LYS A 369 -2.80 -21.94 21.52
N SER A 370 -2.35 -22.35 22.71
CA SER A 370 -2.98 -21.90 23.95
C SER A 370 -2.78 -20.42 24.21
N LEU A 371 -1.62 -19.86 23.87
CA LEU A 371 -1.35 -18.43 24.02
C LEU A 371 -2.22 -17.60 23.08
N ILE A 372 -2.36 -18.03 21.82
CA ILE A 372 -3.26 -17.37 20.85
C ILE A 372 -4.70 -17.44 21.36
N LYS A 373 -5.17 -18.60 21.85
CA LYS A 373 -6.53 -18.72 22.40
C LYS A 373 -6.76 -17.82 23.60
N TRP A 374 -5.79 -17.76 24.51
CA TRP A 374 -5.83 -16.83 25.63
C TRP A 374 -5.96 -15.38 25.14
N ALA A 375 -5.12 -14.95 24.20
CA ALA A 375 -5.17 -13.58 23.67
C ALA A 375 -6.49 -13.24 22.95
N LEU A 376 -7.16 -14.23 22.35
CA LEU A 376 -8.46 -14.05 21.69
C LEU A 376 -9.65 -14.05 22.65
N GLU A 377 -9.49 -14.63 23.85
CA GLU A 377 -10.53 -14.69 24.89
C GLU A 377 -10.28 -13.66 26.01
N SER A 378 -9.12 -13.01 26.00
CA SER A 378 -8.72 -11.96 26.95
C SER A 378 -9.26 -10.59 26.54
N ASN A 379 -9.41 -9.72 27.53
CA ASN A 379 -9.99 -8.36 27.48
C ASN A 379 -9.97 -7.67 26.10
N ASP A 380 -11.15 -7.33 25.57
CA ASP A 380 -11.36 -6.80 24.20
C ASP A 380 -10.70 -5.42 23.96
N ASP A 381 -10.28 -4.72 25.02
CA ASP A 381 -9.73 -3.38 24.92
C ASP A 381 -8.27 -3.32 24.43
N VAL A 382 -7.50 -4.41 24.57
CA VAL A 382 -6.07 -4.43 24.24
C VAL A 382 -5.87 -4.88 22.79
N PRO A 383 -5.27 -4.05 21.92
CA PRO A 383 -5.00 -4.45 20.55
C PRO A 383 -3.92 -5.54 20.50
N VAL A 384 -4.06 -6.50 19.59
CA VAL A 384 -3.21 -7.70 19.57
C VAL A 384 -2.54 -7.89 18.22
N ALA A 385 -1.24 -8.12 18.22
CA ALA A 385 -0.47 -8.51 17.05
C ALA A 385 0.03 -9.95 17.20
N ILE A 386 -0.37 -10.84 16.30
CA ILE A 386 -0.09 -12.28 16.41
C ILE A 386 0.60 -12.80 15.16
N GLU A 387 1.71 -13.50 15.35
CA GLU A 387 2.36 -14.28 14.30
C GLU A 387 1.75 -15.68 14.17
N ILE A 388 1.40 -16.03 12.94
CA ILE A 388 0.78 -17.30 12.56
C ILE A 388 1.67 -18.00 11.52
N GLY A 389 2.26 -19.11 11.93
CA GLY A 389 2.94 -20.05 11.05
C GLY A 389 2.05 -21.21 10.59
N ASP A 390 2.65 -22.14 9.84
CA ASP A 390 2.01 -23.36 9.31
C ASP A 390 1.45 -24.30 10.39
N ASP A 391 1.93 -24.17 11.61
CA ASP A 391 1.55 -25.03 12.73
C ASP A 391 0.16 -24.69 13.30
N ILE A 392 -0.39 -23.53 12.93
CA ILE A 392 -1.68 -23.05 13.38
C ILE A 392 -2.80 -23.50 12.41
N PRO A 393 -3.84 -24.20 12.89
CA PRO A 393 -4.90 -24.69 12.03
C PRO A 393 -5.76 -23.57 11.45
N GLU A 394 -6.27 -23.78 10.24
CA GLU A 394 -7.13 -22.85 9.52
C GLU A 394 -8.38 -22.42 10.32
N TYR A 395 -8.94 -23.29 11.16
CA TYR A 395 -10.11 -22.93 11.99
C TYR A 395 -9.80 -21.80 12.97
N LEU A 396 -8.58 -21.75 13.53
CA LEU A 396 -8.18 -20.71 14.48
C LEU A 396 -7.98 -19.39 13.74
N PHE A 397 -7.38 -19.43 12.55
CA PHE A 397 -7.29 -18.28 11.66
C PHE A 397 -8.67 -17.73 11.31
N LYS A 398 -9.62 -18.58 10.91
CA LYS A 398 -11.01 -18.16 10.65
C LYS A 398 -11.72 -17.58 11.88
N GLN A 399 -11.39 -18.07 13.08
CA GLN A 399 -11.91 -17.49 14.32
C GLN A 399 -11.35 -16.07 14.55
N MET A 400 -10.07 -15.85 14.25
CA MET A 400 -9.44 -14.54 14.36
C MET A 400 -10.04 -13.52 13.39
N LEU A 401 -10.40 -13.95 12.18
CA LEU A 401 -11.05 -13.12 11.16
C LEU A 401 -12.49 -12.72 11.52
N ARG A 402 -13.18 -13.49 12.38
CA ARG A 402 -14.60 -13.25 12.72
C ARG A 402 -14.78 -12.18 13.78
N ASN A 403 -13.81 -12.04 14.67
CA ASN A 403 -13.84 -11.04 15.73
C ASN A 403 -13.07 -9.82 15.19
N ASN A 404 -13.81 -8.77 14.81
CA ASN A 404 -13.30 -7.55 14.16
C ASN A 404 -12.60 -6.59 15.12
N ASP A 405 -11.81 -7.11 16.05
CA ASP A 405 -11.12 -6.27 17.04
C ASP A 405 -9.78 -5.80 16.47
N LYS A 406 -9.20 -4.76 17.10
CA LYS A 406 -7.93 -4.11 16.76
C LYS A 406 -6.78 -5.14 16.68
N ARG A 407 -6.56 -5.75 15.53
CA ARG A 407 -5.72 -6.94 15.35
C ARG A 407 -4.83 -6.84 14.13
N ILE A 408 -3.56 -7.19 14.35
CA ILE A 408 -2.58 -7.39 13.30
C ILE A 408 -2.23 -8.87 13.24
N ILE A 409 -2.39 -9.49 12.08
CA ILE A 409 -2.02 -10.88 11.86
C ILE A 409 -0.78 -10.92 10.98
N LEU A 410 0.35 -11.31 11.56
CA LEU A 410 1.58 -11.57 10.81
C LEU A 410 1.54 -13.01 10.30
N THR A 411 1.73 -13.21 9.01
CA THR A 411 1.76 -14.55 8.42
C THR A 411 2.82 -14.67 7.34
N ASN A 412 3.28 -15.89 7.12
CA ASN A 412 4.18 -16.25 6.02
C ASN A 412 3.45 -17.02 4.92
N ASN A 413 2.15 -17.22 5.09
CA ASN A 413 1.32 -17.97 4.17
C ASN A 413 0.45 -17.02 3.38
N SER A 414 0.23 -17.39 2.12
CA SER A 414 -0.64 -16.68 1.17
C SER A 414 -2.12 -16.85 1.54
N TYR A 415 -2.52 -16.47 2.75
CA TYR A 415 -3.92 -16.42 3.12
C TYR A 415 -4.58 -15.28 2.33
N SER A 416 -5.69 -15.62 1.68
CA SER A 416 -6.56 -14.68 0.99
C SER A 416 -7.95 -14.83 1.58
N SER A 417 -8.41 -13.79 2.26
CA SER A 417 -9.80 -13.66 2.68
C SER A 417 -10.36 -12.41 2.02
N PRO A 418 -11.39 -12.52 1.16
CA PRO A 418 -12.08 -11.36 0.64
C PRO A 418 -12.61 -10.49 1.79
N GLY A 419 -12.56 -9.17 1.64
CA GLY A 419 -13.08 -8.22 2.63
C GLY A 419 -12.15 -7.90 3.80
N VAL A 420 -10.90 -8.38 3.79
CA VAL A 420 -9.92 -8.09 4.85
C VAL A 420 -8.75 -7.32 4.27
N ALA A 421 -8.35 -6.24 4.94
CA ALA A 421 -7.21 -5.46 4.53
C ALA A 421 -5.92 -6.26 4.64
N LYS A 422 -5.05 -6.15 3.63
CA LYS A 422 -3.80 -6.91 3.53
C LYS A 422 -2.63 -6.01 3.16
N LEU A 423 -1.48 -6.24 3.79
CA LEU A 423 -0.19 -5.65 3.43
C LEU A 423 0.76 -6.78 3.02
N CYS A 424 1.31 -6.74 1.81
CA CYS A 424 2.25 -7.75 1.34
C CYS A 424 3.47 -7.16 0.63
N SER A 425 4.45 -8.01 0.33
CA SER A 425 5.62 -7.59 -0.45
C SER A 425 5.18 -7.03 -1.82
N ASP A 426 5.74 -5.90 -2.23
CA ASP A 426 5.47 -5.37 -3.56
C ASP A 426 6.22 -6.19 -4.62
N PRO A 427 5.56 -6.63 -5.70
CA PRO A 427 6.21 -7.50 -6.71
C PRO A 427 7.24 -6.77 -7.57
N MET A 428 7.19 -5.44 -7.64
CA MET A 428 8.05 -4.63 -8.51
C MET A 428 9.07 -3.80 -7.72
N LYS A 429 8.75 -3.47 -6.46
CA LYS A 429 9.52 -2.54 -5.63
C LYS A 429 10.01 -3.25 -4.37
N PRO A 430 11.31 -3.19 -4.04
CA PRO A 430 11.80 -3.76 -2.79
C PRO A 430 11.34 -2.93 -1.58
N LEU A 431 11.48 -3.49 -0.38
CA LEU A 431 11.31 -2.76 0.88
C LEU A 431 12.12 -1.44 0.86
N PRO A 432 11.61 -0.35 1.43
CA PRO A 432 10.43 -0.24 2.31
C PRO A 432 9.08 -0.14 1.60
N TRP A 433 9.02 -0.35 0.27
CA TRP A 433 7.75 -0.42 -0.44
C TRP A 433 7.04 -1.75 -0.22
N THR A 434 5.74 -1.66 -0.02
CA THR A 434 4.82 -2.78 0.17
C THR A 434 3.54 -2.53 -0.63
N ARG A 435 2.79 -3.60 -0.88
CA ARG A 435 1.50 -3.56 -1.56
C ARG A 435 0.40 -3.60 -0.52
N TYR A 436 -0.39 -2.54 -0.42
CA TYR A 436 -1.57 -2.51 0.43
C TYR A 436 -2.83 -2.81 -0.40
N THR A 437 -3.70 -3.66 0.14
CA THR A 437 -5.03 -4.00 -0.39
C THR A 437 -6.06 -3.67 0.69
N ASP A 438 -7.05 -2.83 0.36
CA ASP A 438 -8.14 -2.52 1.30
C ASP A 438 -9.23 -3.62 1.32
N GLN A 439 -10.24 -3.45 2.17
CA GLN A 439 -11.38 -4.38 2.25
C GLN A 439 -12.22 -4.43 0.95
N ASN A 440 -12.14 -3.41 0.10
CA ASN A 440 -12.85 -3.31 -1.17
C ASN A 440 -12.03 -3.92 -2.34
N GLY A 441 -10.79 -4.36 -2.10
CA GLY A 441 -9.88 -4.87 -3.11
C GLY A 441 -9.15 -3.79 -3.92
N ASN A 442 -9.17 -2.54 -3.48
CA ASN A 442 -8.31 -1.49 -4.04
C ASN A 442 -6.88 -1.71 -3.59
N GLU A 443 -5.94 -1.61 -4.53
CA GLU A 443 -4.54 -1.87 -4.29
C GLU A 443 -3.67 -0.66 -4.60
N ALA A 444 -2.62 -0.43 -3.81
CA ALA A 444 -1.62 0.59 -4.09
C ALA A 444 -0.25 0.26 -3.48
N PRO A 445 0.84 0.78 -4.06
CA PRO A 445 2.14 0.76 -3.41
C PRO A 445 2.15 1.75 -2.23
N VAL A 446 2.58 1.28 -1.07
CA VAL A 446 2.70 2.05 0.17
C VAL A 446 4.11 1.89 0.70
N ARG A 447 4.76 3.02 0.95
CA ARG A 447 6.04 3.06 1.65
C ARG A 447 5.76 3.05 3.14
N ILE A 448 6.32 2.06 3.83
CA ILE A 448 6.25 1.98 5.29
C ILE A 448 7.20 3.04 5.87
N ASP A 449 6.67 3.86 6.78
CA ASP A 449 7.48 4.81 7.54
C ASP A 449 8.39 4.03 8.52
N GLU A 450 9.66 4.42 8.72
CA GLU A 450 10.56 3.74 9.68
C GLU A 450 10.14 3.94 11.15
N THR A 451 9.20 4.86 11.38
CA THR A 451 8.57 5.10 12.67
C THR A 451 7.52 4.04 12.98
N LYS A 452 7.17 3.89 14.26
CA LYS A 452 6.04 3.04 14.64
C LYS A 452 4.76 3.48 13.93
N LEU A 453 3.97 2.50 13.52
CA LEU A 453 2.60 2.67 13.07
C LEU A 453 1.87 3.50 14.14
N SER A 454 1.04 4.44 13.71
CA SER A 454 0.31 5.30 14.64
C SER A 454 -1.18 5.03 14.54
N VAL A 455 -1.84 5.04 15.68
CA VAL A 455 -3.30 4.89 15.74
C VAL A 455 -3.96 6.25 15.53
N SER A 456 -4.92 6.31 14.62
CA SER A 456 -5.84 7.42 14.46
C SER A 456 -7.24 6.95 14.82
N MET A 457 -7.86 7.63 15.78
CA MET A 457 -9.27 7.43 16.11
C MET A 457 -10.06 8.51 15.36
N VAL A 458 -10.95 8.08 14.46
CA VAL A 458 -11.86 9.00 13.79
C VAL A 458 -13.22 8.81 14.41
N ASP A 459 -13.71 9.83 15.12
CA ASP A 459 -15.07 9.77 15.63
C ASP A 459 -16.05 9.60 14.46
N SER A 460 -17.07 8.77 14.64
CA SER A 460 -18.19 8.70 13.72
C SER A 460 -18.89 10.06 13.74
N ILE A 461 -18.51 10.96 12.84
CA ILE A 461 -19.18 12.24 12.69
C ILE A 461 -20.55 11.97 12.02
N THR A 462 -21.54 11.57 12.82
CA THR A 462 -22.81 12.28 12.72
C THR A 462 -22.52 13.73 13.07
N VAL A 463 -22.99 14.67 12.26
CA VAL A 463 -22.77 16.12 12.39
C VAL A 463 -23.41 16.72 13.66
N GLU A 464 -23.58 15.95 14.72
CA GLU A 464 -24.14 16.40 15.99
C GLU A 464 -23.11 16.26 17.12
N LYS A 465 -22.51 17.41 17.44
CA LYS A 465 -21.89 17.79 18.71
C LYS A 465 -20.72 16.91 19.18
N ILE A 466 -19.52 17.37 18.84
CA ILE A 466 -18.28 17.12 19.59
C ILE A 466 -18.57 17.33 21.09
N PRO A 467 -18.32 16.36 21.98
CA PRO A 467 -18.48 16.57 23.41
C PRO A 467 -17.33 17.48 23.87
N LEU A 468 -17.69 18.74 24.13
CA LEU A 468 -16.80 19.74 24.71
C LEU A 468 -16.35 19.27 26.10
N SER A 469 -15.04 19.19 26.28
CA SER A 469 -14.40 19.37 27.58
C SER A 469 -14.85 20.72 28.18
N PRO A 470 -14.72 20.96 29.51
CA PRO A 470 -15.60 21.86 30.27
C PRO A 470 -15.40 23.38 30.03
N ILE A 471 -14.76 23.76 28.92
CA ILE A 471 -14.72 25.13 28.43
C ILE A 471 -15.31 25.10 27.02
N PRO A 472 -16.56 25.58 26.82
CA PRO A 472 -17.21 25.45 25.54
C PRO A 472 -16.71 26.54 24.58
N VAL A 473 -15.57 26.29 23.94
CA VAL A 473 -15.12 27.12 22.81
C VAL A 473 -15.73 26.53 21.55
N SER A 474 -16.82 27.15 21.08
CA SER A 474 -17.37 26.82 19.76
C SER A 474 -16.49 27.44 18.68
N LEU A 475 -15.89 26.59 17.84
CA LEU A 475 -15.16 27.06 16.66
C LEU A 475 -16.11 27.83 15.73
N SER A 476 -15.64 28.94 15.18
CA SER A 476 -16.39 29.69 14.18
C SER A 476 -16.51 28.90 12.88
N LYS A 477 -17.51 29.20 12.04
CA LYS A 477 -17.66 28.53 10.72
C LYS A 477 -16.39 28.66 9.85
N ARG A 478 -15.65 29.75 10.00
CA ARG A 478 -14.38 29.97 9.28
C ARG A 478 -13.25 29.07 9.79
N GLU A 479 -13.17 28.84 11.10
CA GLU A 479 -12.19 27.92 11.70
C GLU A 479 -12.47 26.45 11.34
N LEU A 480 -13.74 26.08 11.20
CA LEU A 480 -14.15 24.77 10.71
C LEU A 480 -13.89 24.55 9.22
N GLU A 481 -13.75 25.63 8.44
CA GLU A 481 -13.40 25.59 7.01
C GLU A 481 -11.89 25.70 6.78
N ASP A 482 -11.10 26.07 7.80
CA ASP A 482 -9.64 26.15 7.70
C ASP A 482 -9.02 24.75 7.65
N HIS A 483 -8.43 24.42 6.50
CA HIS A 483 -7.78 23.16 6.24
C HIS A 483 -6.67 22.84 7.25
N TYR A 484 -5.89 23.84 7.70
CA TYR A 484 -4.80 23.62 8.65
C TYR A 484 -5.30 23.33 10.06
N ILE A 485 -6.41 23.95 10.48
CA ILE A 485 -7.04 23.65 11.77
C ILE A 485 -7.64 22.24 11.75
N LEU A 486 -8.32 21.86 10.67
CA LEU A 486 -8.83 20.50 10.50
C LEU A 486 -7.71 19.45 10.47
N LEU A 487 -6.62 19.72 9.75
CA LEU A 487 -5.45 18.85 9.69
C LEU A 487 -4.76 18.77 11.06
N ALA A 488 -4.67 19.88 11.80
CA ALA A 488 -4.17 19.87 13.16
C ALA A 488 -5.04 19.03 14.10
N LEU A 489 -6.37 19.19 14.05
CA LEU A 489 -7.31 18.46 14.90
C LEU A 489 -7.36 16.96 14.58
N ARG A 490 -7.28 16.59 13.31
CA ARG A 490 -7.44 15.19 12.86
C ARG A 490 -6.14 14.41 12.77
N GLU A 491 -5.06 15.05 12.29
CA GLU A 491 -3.83 14.35 11.92
C GLU A 491 -2.65 14.65 12.83
N LYS A 492 -2.59 15.85 13.43
CA LYS A 492 -1.39 16.33 14.12
C LYS A 492 -1.59 16.62 15.60
N ASN A 493 -2.80 16.39 16.13
CA ASN A 493 -3.21 16.83 17.46
C ASN A 493 -2.25 16.31 18.54
N GLU A 494 -1.53 17.22 19.18
CA GLU A 494 -0.51 16.94 20.20
C GLU A 494 0.69 16.06 19.75
N GLN A 495 0.89 15.86 18.45
CA GLN A 495 1.80 14.81 17.95
C GLN A 495 3.02 15.33 17.19
N ASP A 496 3.01 16.56 16.67
CA ASP A 496 4.02 16.97 15.68
C ASP A 496 4.55 18.39 15.92
N ALA A 497 5.54 18.50 16.81
CA ALA A 497 6.17 19.79 17.12
C ALA A 497 6.90 20.42 15.92
N HIS A 498 7.41 19.61 15.00
CA HIS A 498 8.17 20.09 13.85
C HIS A 498 7.23 20.72 12.82
N TRP A 499 6.21 19.99 12.37
CA TRP A 499 5.17 20.54 11.49
C TRP A 499 4.57 21.81 12.08
N ALA A 500 4.32 21.76 13.37
CA ALA A 500 3.69 22.84 14.07
C ALA A 500 4.64 24.04 14.27
N ASN A 501 5.97 23.90 14.14
CA ASN A 501 6.88 25.07 14.02
C ASN A 501 6.83 25.65 12.60
N THR A 502 6.64 24.82 11.57
CA THR A 502 6.63 25.24 10.17
C THR A 502 5.46 26.13 9.82
N ILE A 503 4.29 25.88 10.43
CA ILE A 503 3.07 26.64 10.15
C ILE A 503 2.81 27.75 11.18
N GLU A 504 3.65 27.90 12.19
CA GLU A 504 3.41 28.77 13.35
C GLU A 504 3.18 30.23 12.96
N SER A 505 3.89 30.71 11.94
CA SER A 505 3.75 32.09 11.44
C SER A 505 2.42 32.36 10.77
N ASP A 506 1.88 31.36 10.07
CA ASP A 506 0.77 31.54 9.13
C ASP A 506 -0.55 31.04 9.74
N HIS A 507 -0.49 29.97 10.55
CA HIS A 507 -1.63 29.34 11.21
C HIS A 507 -1.28 29.01 12.68
N PRO A 508 -1.18 30.03 13.56
CA PRO A 508 -0.77 29.85 14.96
C PRO A 508 -1.70 28.91 15.75
N GLU A 509 -3.00 28.93 15.46
CA GLU A 509 -3.97 28.08 16.15
C GLU A 509 -3.80 26.60 15.80
N ALA A 510 -3.61 26.28 14.52
CA ALA A 510 -3.28 24.93 14.06
C ALA A 510 -1.94 24.46 14.62
N ALA A 511 -0.93 25.34 14.68
CA ALA A 511 0.35 25.06 15.32
C ALA A 511 0.18 24.71 16.80
N LEU A 512 -0.66 25.44 17.54
CA LEU A 512 -0.88 25.18 18.97
C LEU A 512 -1.58 23.83 19.21
N ILE A 513 -2.57 23.49 18.38
CA ILE A 513 -3.29 22.20 18.43
C ILE A 513 -2.31 21.05 18.19
N ALA A 514 -1.44 21.16 17.19
CA ALA A 514 -0.49 20.11 16.87
C ALA A 514 0.70 19.96 17.83
N THR A 515 0.90 20.93 18.73
CA THR A 515 2.04 20.92 19.66
C THR A 515 1.85 19.90 20.77
N PRO A 516 2.83 19.02 21.03
CA PRO A 516 2.80 18.13 22.19
C PRO A 516 2.65 18.87 23.52
N LYS A 517 1.93 18.26 24.48
CA LYS A 517 1.56 18.89 25.77
C LYS A 517 2.74 19.51 26.52
N ASN A 518 3.90 18.85 26.52
CA ASN A 518 5.12 19.30 27.19
C ASN A 518 5.75 20.56 26.58
N MET A 519 5.46 20.87 25.30
CA MET A 519 6.00 22.02 24.58
C MET A 519 4.97 23.13 24.35
N ARG A 520 3.69 22.87 24.64
CA ARG A 520 2.58 23.79 24.36
C ARG A 520 2.72 25.13 25.08
N TRP A 521 3.22 25.13 26.32
CA TRP A 521 3.49 26.36 27.06
C TRP A 521 4.54 27.25 26.39
N ASN A 522 5.64 26.66 25.91
CA ASN A 522 6.69 27.41 25.23
C ASN A 522 6.20 27.99 23.90
N ARG A 523 5.27 27.30 23.23
CA ARG A 523 4.69 27.80 22.00
C ARG A 523 3.65 28.90 22.21
N TRP A 524 2.83 28.77 23.25
CA TRP A 524 1.91 29.83 23.64
C TRP A 524 2.62 31.16 23.93
N LYS A 525 3.89 31.13 24.34
CA LYS A 525 4.70 32.35 24.50
C LYS A 525 5.22 32.95 23.19
N ARG A 526 5.22 32.19 22.10
CA ARG A 526 5.81 32.55 20.80
C ARG A 526 4.76 33.02 19.79
N ILE A 527 3.56 32.43 19.88
CA ILE A 527 2.32 32.93 19.27
C ILE A 527 1.89 34.18 20.05
#